data_AF-A0A2Z3I909-F1
#
_entry.id   AF-A0A2Z3I909-F1
#
_cell.length_a   1.000
_cell.length_b   1.000
_cell.length_c   1.000
_cell.angle_alpha   90.00
_cell.angle_beta   90.00
_cell.angle_gamma   90.00
#
_symmetry.space_group_name_H-M   'P 1'
#
loop_
_entity.id
_entity.type
_entity.pdbx_description
1 polymer ?
#
loop_
_entity_poly.entity_id
_entity_poly.type
_entity_poly.pdbx_seq_one_letter_code
_entity_poly.pdbx_strand_id
1 'polypeptide(L)'
;MTGLMHPRVAHNYAKAGYYPTDNQTVERVINALSLGNVNQRTRIIDPCAGEGEAISKIVQALGHSTIESYAVEYDQERAKKAAALTHYCLRSDLFDTVIEARQFGLLFLNPPYGDMTPDTYYAGNISSIDDKGGRKRLEKEFYQRTLAYLAYGGVLVFIIPNAVLDEQMSTWLSSHFRELRIYQAVDKQFKQLVIFGIRTRVQDIKKEQRAQSVERLQVIYNQTQDVEELPEEWPFEPYLIPGSSSELKYFYRISIETEQFATEIERLKGLWPEFKLRLRHTQTVSRAPLAKLSDWHLSLALAAGEIHGVVQLPISGRILAIRGDTYKTKKRHVEIIDDGKGNITEHVILTDRFVPVIKAWDMTPDSAHKGQLFNIASGVNQAKLEAEQEAELETALQDNPSEPSHNGYLPAMMPNIKFPLGRLVYTPGIQELGARGELDIFPYLKRHALGDWGDMEEMDKSINEQVLKMMVDGHLQDRIMSAYVIDEACDLKIWIITEYHGYDGLEHVTTVLLPSEY
;
A
#
# COMPACT_ATOMS: atom_id res chain seq x y z
N MET A 1 21.55 -26.63 -4.36
CA MET A 1 20.53 -27.68 -4.49
C MET A 1 19.19 -27.02 -4.77
N THR A 2 18.81 -27.03 -6.04
CA THR A 2 17.56 -26.53 -6.59
C THR A 2 16.40 -27.38 -6.06
N GLY A 3 15.61 -26.82 -5.14
CA GLY A 3 14.42 -27.47 -4.61
C GLY A 3 13.37 -27.60 -5.71
N LEU A 4 13.22 -28.80 -6.26
CA LEU A 4 12.13 -29.17 -7.17
C LEU A 4 10.78 -28.85 -6.51
N MET A 5 10.04 -27.89 -7.07
CA MET A 5 8.65 -27.63 -6.73
C MET A 5 7.84 -28.92 -6.86
N HIS A 6 7.10 -29.27 -5.81
CA HIS A 6 6.20 -30.42 -5.83
C HIS A 6 5.12 -30.22 -6.93
N PRO A 7 4.80 -31.23 -7.77
CA PRO A 7 3.90 -31.08 -8.93
C PRO A 7 2.52 -30.48 -8.62
N ARG A 8 2.01 -30.69 -7.41
CA ARG A 8 0.77 -30.06 -6.91
C ARG A 8 0.86 -28.54 -6.75
N VAL A 9 2.00 -28.02 -6.30
CA VAL A 9 2.23 -26.57 -6.12
C VAL A 9 2.34 -25.90 -7.50
N ALA A 10 2.98 -26.56 -8.46
CA ALA A 10 3.05 -26.11 -9.84
C ALA A 10 1.67 -26.07 -10.54
N HIS A 11 0.78 -27.04 -10.25
CA HIS A 11 -0.60 -27.04 -10.77
C HIS A 11 -1.49 -25.94 -10.13
N ASN A 12 -1.29 -25.64 -8.85
CA ASN A 12 -1.97 -24.53 -8.15
C ASN A 12 -1.52 -23.16 -8.71
N TYR A 13 -0.23 -23.01 -9.03
CA TYR A 13 0.33 -21.83 -9.69
C TYR A 13 -0.26 -21.61 -11.10
N ALA A 14 -0.48 -22.69 -11.87
CA ALA A 14 -1.00 -22.60 -13.23
C ALA A 14 -2.46 -22.14 -13.33
N LYS A 15 -3.24 -22.19 -12.23
CA LYS A 15 -4.64 -21.73 -12.17
C LYS A 15 -4.83 -20.50 -11.26
N ALA A 16 -3.77 -19.90 -10.74
CA ALA A 16 -3.83 -18.82 -9.75
C ALA A 16 -4.74 -19.15 -8.54
N GLY A 17 -4.79 -20.42 -8.12
CA GLY A 17 -5.66 -20.87 -7.02
C GLY A 17 -7.16 -20.93 -7.32
N TYR A 18 -7.58 -20.74 -8.58
CA TYR A 18 -8.99 -20.76 -8.99
C TYR A 18 -9.56 -22.18 -9.11
N TYR A 19 -10.60 -22.47 -8.30
CA TYR A 19 -11.36 -23.71 -8.32
C TYR A 19 -12.87 -23.41 -8.34
N PRO A 20 -13.55 -23.57 -9.48
CA PRO A 20 -14.99 -23.34 -9.54
C PRO A 20 -15.70 -24.31 -8.59
N THR A 21 -16.69 -23.80 -7.86
CA THR A 21 -17.56 -24.67 -7.05
C THR A 21 -18.34 -25.58 -7.98
N ASP A 22 -18.39 -26.87 -7.67
CA ASP A 22 -19.13 -27.82 -8.48
C ASP A 22 -20.65 -27.53 -8.43
N ASN A 23 -21.33 -27.83 -9.53
CA ASN A 23 -22.75 -27.50 -9.69
C ASN A 23 -23.64 -28.18 -8.65
N GLN A 24 -23.31 -29.41 -8.24
CA GLN A 24 -24.11 -30.16 -7.28
C GLN A 24 -24.01 -29.54 -5.89
N THR A 25 -22.82 -29.12 -5.47
CA THR A 25 -22.62 -28.38 -4.22
C THR A 25 -23.39 -27.05 -4.24
N VAL A 26 -23.36 -26.30 -5.34
CA VAL A 26 -24.13 -25.04 -5.45
C VAL A 26 -25.64 -25.29 -5.35
N GLU A 27 -26.17 -26.31 -6.03
CA GLU A 27 -27.60 -26.66 -5.95
C GLU A 27 -28.02 -27.06 -4.54
N ARG A 28 -27.20 -27.85 -3.83
CA ARG A 28 -27.47 -28.23 -2.43
C ARG A 28 -27.32 -27.05 -1.47
N VAL A 29 -26.41 -26.10 -1.73
CA VAL A 29 -26.32 -24.84 -0.98
C VAL A 29 -27.59 -24.02 -1.14
N ILE A 30 -28.12 -23.92 -2.36
CA ILE A 30 -29.36 -23.17 -2.64
C ILE A 30 -30.53 -23.70 -1.81
N ASN A 31 -30.65 -25.03 -1.66
CA ASN A 31 -31.70 -25.66 -0.86
C ASN A 31 -31.66 -25.25 0.63
N ALA A 32 -30.51 -24.77 1.12
CA ALA A 32 -30.35 -24.29 2.48
C ALA A 32 -30.70 -22.80 2.68
N LEU A 33 -30.97 -22.05 1.60
CA LEU A 33 -31.13 -20.60 1.62
C LEU A 33 -32.57 -20.19 1.32
N SER A 34 -33.04 -19.13 1.97
CA SER A 34 -34.33 -18.50 1.63
C SER A 34 -34.27 -16.99 1.89
N LEU A 35 -35.13 -16.22 1.22
CA LEU A 35 -35.26 -14.79 1.48
C LEU A 35 -36.04 -14.56 2.77
N GLY A 36 -35.53 -13.71 3.66
CA GLY A 36 -36.26 -13.31 4.88
C GLY A 36 -37.52 -12.49 4.58
N ASN A 37 -37.50 -11.70 3.50
CA ASN A 37 -38.68 -10.99 3.00
C ASN A 37 -38.59 -10.86 1.48
N VAL A 38 -39.49 -11.55 0.77
CA VAL A 38 -39.53 -11.60 -0.70
C VAL A 38 -39.76 -10.21 -1.33
N ASN A 39 -40.43 -9.30 -0.62
CA ASN A 39 -40.76 -7.95 -1.11
C ASN A 39 -39.67 -6.92 -0.81
N GLN A 40 -38.62 -7.29 -0.08
CA GLN A 40 -37.53 -6.39 0.27
C GLN A 40 -36.32 -6.62 -0.63
N ARG A 41 -35.70 -5.52 -1.07
CA ARG A 41 -34.44 -5.59 -1.82
C ARG A 41 -33.38 -6.28 -0.96
N THR A 42 -32.66 -7.24 -1.53
CA THR A 42 -31.66 -8.05 -0.83
C THR A 42 -30.34 -8.01 -1.60
N ARG A 43 -29.23 -7.74 -0.90
CA ARG A 43 -27.89 -7.73 -1.50
C ARG A 43 -27.14 -8.99 -1.16
N ILE A 44 -26.51 -9.57 -2.17
CA ILE A 44 -25.63 -10.73 -2.02
C ILE A 44 -24.28 -10.42 -2.67
N ILE A 45 -23.20 -10.95 -2.10
CA ILE A 45 -21.84 -10.72 -2.63
C ILE A 45 -21.04 -12.02 -2.72
N ASP A 46 -20.31 -12.14 -3.83
CA ASP A 46 -19.22 -13.09 -4.02
C ASP A 46 -17.91 -12.30 -4.27
N PRO A 47 -17.02 -12.18 -3.27
CA PRO A 47 -15.80 -11.39 -3.35
C PRO A 47 -14.66 -12.09 -4.11
N CYS A 48 -14.91 -13.28 -4.65
CA CYS A 48 -13.97 -14.08 -5.44
C CYS A 48 -14.75 -14.91 -6.47
N ALA A 49 -15.51 -14.20 -7.30
CA ALA A 49 -16.62 -14.77 -8.07
C ALA A 49 -16.21 -15.74 -9.18
N GLY A 50 -14.96 -15.71 -9.63
CA GLY A 50 -14.55 -16.46 -10.81
C GLY A 50 -15.37 -16.02 -12.01
N GLU A 51 -16.01 -16.98 -12.68
CA GLU A 51 -16.91 -16.71 -13.81
C GLU A 51 -18.31 -16.24 -13.40
N GLY A 52 -18.64 -16.19 -12.10
CA GLY A 52 -19.94 -15.71 -11.59
C GLY A 52 -21.09 -16.72 -11.63
N GLU A 53 -20.82 -18.00 -11.94
CA GLU A 53 -21.86 -19.03 -12.08
C GLU A 53 -22.61 -19.32 -10.77
N ALA A 54 -21.89 -19.44 -9.65
CA ALA A 54 -22.48 -19.81 -8.36
C ALA A 54 -23.46 -18.74 -7.86
N ILE A 55 -23.02 -17.47 -7.82
CA ILE A 55 -23.86 -16.35 -7.41
C ILE A 55 -25.04 -16.16 -8.36
N SER A 56 -24.85 -16.34 -9.68
CA SER A 56 -25.95 -16.27 -10.66
C SER A 56 -27.02 -17.33 -10.40
N LYS A 57 -26.63 -18.57 -10.10
CA LYS A 57 -27.59 -19.64 -9.76
C LYS A 57 -28.37 -19.34 -8.49
N ILE A 58 -27.70 -18.77 -7.48
CA ILE A 58 -28.35 -18.33 -6.24
C ILE A 58 -29.39 -17.24 -6.53
N VAL A 59 -29.07 -16.24 -7.35
CA VAL A 59 -30.04 -15.20 -7.76
C VAL A 59 -31.25 -15.81 -8.47
N GLN A 60 -31.00 -16.72 -9.41
CA GLN A 60 -32.06 -17.37 -10.18
C GLN A 60 -33.01 -18.17 -9.28
N ALA A 61 -32.48 -18.91 -8.30
CA ALA A 61 -33.27 -19.74 -7.41
C ALA A 61 -34.05 -18.94 -6.35
N LEU A 62 -33.46 -17.86 -5.80
CA LEU A 62 -34.09 -17.05 -4.76
C LEU A 62 -35.09 -16.02 -5.29
N GLY A 63 -35.09 -15.75 -6.60
CA GLY A 63 -36.01 -14.83 -7.27
C GLY A 63 -35.34 -13.52 -7.69
N HIS A 64 -35.29 -13.28 -8.99
CA HIS A 64 -34.43 -12.26 -9.60
C HIS A 64 -34.85 -10.79 -9.33
N SER A 65 -36.13 -10.51 -9.06
CA SER A 65 -36.63 -9.12 -9.09
C SER A 65 -36.20 -8.25 -7.92
N THR A 66 -35.85 -8.85 -6.78
CA THR A 66 -35.52 -8.13 -5.55
C THR A 66 -34.07 -8.31 -5.10
N ILE A 67 -33.27 -9.08 -5.85
CA ILE A 67 -31.89 -9.39 -5.47
C ILE A 67 -30.90 -8.56 -6.29
N GLU A 68 -29.93 -7.97 -5.62
CA GLU A 68 -28.76 -7.35 -6.24
C GLU A 68 -27.53 -8.21 -5.95
N SER A 69 -26.86 -8.65 -7.01
CA SER A 69 -25.67 -9.51 -6.92
C SER A 69 -24.41 -8.70 -7.19
N TYR A 70 -23.47 -8.76 -6.26
CA TYR A 70 -22.18 -8.09 -6.34
C TYR A 70 -21.06 -9.11 -6.46
N ALA A 71 -20.13 -8.87 -7.37
CA ALA A 71 -19.00 -9.75 -7.64
C ALA A 71 -17.69 -8.96 -7.65
N VAL A 72 -16.62 -9.59 -7.17
CA VAL A 72 -15.25 -9.14 -7.36
C VAL A 72 -14.45 -10.28 -7.97
N GLU A 73 -13.72 -10.00 -9.05
CA GLU A 73 -12.84 -10.98 -9.70
C GLU A 73 -11.55 -10.29 -10.18
N TYR A 74 -10.42 -10.93 -9.94
CA TYR A 74 -9.11 -10.42 -10.30
C TYR A 74 -8.78 -10.64 -11.79
N ASP A 75 -9.09 -11.83 -12.32
CA ASP A 75 -8.75 -12.20 -13.69
C ASP A 75 -9.67 -11.51 -14.72
N GLN A 76 -9.07 -11.01 -15.80
CA GLN A 76 -9.79 -10.21 -16.80
C GLN A 76 -10.86 -11.01 -17.55
N GLU A 77 -10.56 -12.24 -17.96
CA GLU A 77 -11.49 -13.03 -18.76
C GLU A 77 -12.63 -13.58 -17.89
N ARG A 78 -12.32 -14.00 -16.66
CA ARG A 78 -13.34 -14.40 -15.69
C ARG A 78 -14.23 -13.23 -15.26
N ALA A 79 -13.66 -12.07 -14.98
CA ALA A 79 -14.42 -10.87 -14.62
C ALA A 79 -15.38 -10.43 -15.74
N LYS A 80 -14.98 -10.55 -17.03
CA LYS A 80 -15.89 -10.28 -18.17
C LYS A 80 -17.10 -11.21 -18.16
N LYS A 81 -16.90 -12.50 -17.88
CA LYS A 81 -18.00 -13.47 -17.77
C LYS A 81 -18.88 -13.18 -16.55
N ALA A 82 -18.29 -12.93 -15.39
CA ALA A 82 -19.01 -12.60 -14.16
C ALA A 82 -19.85 -11.33 -14.32
N ALA A 83 -19.33 -10.31 -15.01
CA ALA A 83 -20.05 -9.07 -15.31
C ALA A 83 -21.27 -9.28 -16.21
N ALA A 84 -21.30 -10.34 -17.02
CA ALA A 84 -22.46 -10.69 -17.83
C ALA A 84 -23.54 -11.44 -17.03
N LEU A 85 -23.17 -12.09 -15.93
CA LEU A 85 -24.05 -12.91 -15.08
C LEU A 85 -24.50 -12.22 -13.79
N THR A 86 -23.88 -11.09 -13.43
CA THR A 86 -24.14 -10.37 -12.18
C THR A 86 -24.55 -8.93 -12.45
N HIS A 87 -25.32 -8.35 -11.53
CA HIS A 87 -25.73 -6.94 -11.58
C HIS A 87 -24.56 -5.97 -11.48
N TYR A 88 -23.59 -6.25 -10.59
CA TYR A 88 -22.41 -5.42 -10.37
C TYR A 88 -21.18 -6.31 -10.24
N CYS A 89 -20.17 -6.08 -11.08
CA CYS A 89 -18.91 -6.82 -11.05
C CYS A 89 -17.73 -5.86 -11.09
N LEU A 90 -16.80 -5.98 -10.13
CA LEU A 90 -15.52 -5.26 -10.14
C LEU A 90 -14.41 -6.18 -10.62
N ARG A 91 -13.70 -5.74 -11.67
CA ARG A 91 -12.41 -6.33 -12.05
C ARG A 91 -11.31 -5.74 -11.17
N SER A 92 -10.97 -6.41 -10.08
CA SER A 92 -10.04 -5.89 -9.08
C SER A 92 -9.46 -7.01 -8.22
N ASP A 93 -8.29 -6.76 -7.63
CA ASP A 93 -7.94 -7.42 -6.38
C ASP A 93 -8.94 -6.96 -5.30
N LEU A 94 -9.48 -7.91 -4.53
CA LEU A 94 -10.38 -7.63 -3.41
C LEU A 94 -9.76 -6.65 -2.40
N PHE A 95 -8.46 -6.75 -2.14
CA PHE A 95 -7.76 -5.88 -1.18
C PHE A 95 -7.59 -4.45 -1.71
N ASP A 96 -7.73 -4.25 -3.02
CA ASP A 96 -7.73 -2.95 -3.71
C ASP A 96 -9.15 -2.38 -3.93
N THR A 97 -10.15 -2.86 -3.17
CA THR A 97 -11.53 -2.36 -3.24
C THR A 97 -11.96 -1.59 -1.99
N VAL A 98 -12.85 -0.63 -2.17
CA VAL A 98 -13.67 -0.03 -1.12
C VAL A 98 -15.10 -0.56 -1.27
N ILE A 99 -15.49 -1.39 -0.31
CA ILE A 99 -16.82 -2.00 -0.23
C ILE A 99 -17.41 -1.62 1.13
N GLU A 100 -18.62 -1.07 1.12
CA GLU A 100 -19.29 -0.62 2.34
C GLU A 100 -19.59 -1.78 3.30
N ALA A 101 -19.34 -1.55 4.59
CA ALA A 101 -19.54 -2.55 5.63
C ALA A 101 -21.03 -2.78 5.94
N ARG A 102 -21.36 -4.03 6.28
CA ARG A 102 -22.68 -4.48 6.78
C ARG A 102 -23.85 -4.21 5.82
N GLN A 103 -23.60 -4.26 4.51
CA GLN A 103 -24.60 -3.99 3.47
C GLN A 103 -25.18 -5.25 2.81
N PHE A 104 -24.54 -6.40 2.99
CA PHE A 104 -24.91 -7.65 2.32
C PHE A 104 -25.64 -8.60 3.26
N GLY A 105 -26.72 -9.20 2.78
CA GLY A 105 -27.48 -10.22 3.50
C GLY A 105 -26.89 -11.62 3.33
N LEU A 106 -26.23 -11.89 2.20
CA LEU A 106 -25.52 -13.15 1.93
C LEU A 106 -24.08 -12.85 1.50
N LEU A 107 -23.13 -13.55 2.12
CA LEU A 107 -21.74 -13.63 1.70
C LEU A 107 -21.48 -15.05 1.23
N PHE A 108 -21.37 -15.25 -0.09
CA PHE A 108 -20.92 -16.50 -0.68
C PHE A 108 -19.41 -16.40 -0.90
N LEU A 109 -18.64 -17.21 -0.17
CA LEU A 109 -17.19 -17.08 -0.09
C LEU A 109 -16.53 -18.41 -0.45
N ASN A 110 -15.93 -18.48 -1.65
CA ASN A 110 -15.10 -19.60 -2.09
C ASN A 110 -13.72 -19.04 -2.52
N PRO A 111 -12.86 -18.67 -1.56
CA PRO A 111 -11.63 -17.94 -1.82
C PRO A 111 -10.62 -18.79 -2.59
N PRO A 112 -9.66 -18.17 -3.29
CA PRO A 112 -8.57 -18.90 -3.92
C PRO A 112 -7.73 -19.66 -2.89
N TYR A 113 -7.31 -20.88 -3.23
CA TYR A 113 -6.58 -21.74 -2.30
C TYR A 113 -5.07 -21.55 -2.39
N GLY A 114 -4.44 -21.32 -1.23
CA GLY A 114 -2.99 -21.26 -1.11
C GLY A 114 -2.45 -20.12 -0.26
N ASP A 115 -1.13 -19.99 -0.31
CA ASP A 115 -0.40 -18.96 0.43
C ASP A 115 -0.36 -17.65 -0.34
N MET A 116 -0.43 -16.54 0.39
CA MET A 116 -0.28 -15.21 -0.18
C MET A 116 1.14 -15.04 -0.74
N THR A 117 1.24 -14.61 -2.00
CA THR A 117 2.52 -14.31 -2.63
C THR A 117 3.06 -12.97 -2.14
N PRO A 118 4.40 -12.78 -2.08
CA PRO A 118 5.00 -11.49 -1.76
C PRO A 118 4.55 -10.36 -2.70
N ASP A 119 4.23 -10.67 -3.96
CA ASP A 119 3.92 -9.69 -5.01
C ASP A 119 2.47 -9.16 -4.98
N THR A 120 1.62 -9.70 -4.12
CA THR A 120 0.23 -9.22 -3.88
C THR A 120 0.19 -7.90 -3.06
N TYR A 121 1.32 -7.17 -3.01
CA TYR A 121 1.66 -6.11 -2.05
C TYR A 121 1.10 -4.71 -2.40
N TYR A 122 0.34 -4.57 -3.48
CA TYR A 122 -0.08 -3.26 -3.99
C TYR A 122 -1.09 -2.50 -3.10
N ALA A 123 -1.52 -3.07 -1.97
CA ALA A 123 -2.43 -2.43 -1.01
C ALA A 123 -1.83 -2.33 0.41
N GLY A 124 -0.54 -1.99 0.56
CA GLY A 124 0.03 -1.18 1.66
C GLY A 124 -0.22 -1.52 3.15
N ASN A 125 -0.90 -2.60 3.54
CA ASN A 125 -1.30 -2.80 4.94
C ASN A 125 -1.41 -4.26 5.43
N ILE A 126 -1.01 -5.26 4.63
CA ILE A 126 -1.12 -6.67 5.05
C ILE A 126 0.26 -7.35 4.89
N SER A 127 0.89 -7.69 6.01
CA SER A 127 2.08 -8.54 6.00
C SER A 127 1.75 -9.88 5.36
N SER A 128 2.56 -10.36 4.42
CA SER A 128 2.44 -11.72 3.84
C SER A 128 2.85 -12.82 4.82
N ILE A 129 3.40 -12.43 5.97
CA ILE A 129 3.89 -13.28 7.03
C ILE A 129 2.90 -13.23 8.21
N ASP A 130 2.49 -14.40 8.68
CA ASP A 130 1.66 -14.59 9.86
C ASP A 130 2.44 -14.32 11.16
N ASP A 131 1.73 -14.24 12.29
CA ASP A 131 2.33 -13.96 13.61
C ASP A 131 3.34 -15.04 14.07
N LYS A 132 3.43 -16.17 13.37
CA LYS A 132 4.32 -17.31 13.66
C LYS A 132 5.48 -17.42 12.66
N GLY A 133 5.64 -16.47 11.74
CA GLY A 133 6.70 -16.48 10.73
C GLY A 133 6.41 -17.36 9.49
N GLY A 134 5.20 -17.91 9.37
CA GLY A 134 4.69 -18.62 8.19
C GLY A 134 4.04 -17.68 7.18
N ARG A 135 3.73 -18.16 5.97
CA ARG A 135 2.97 -17.36 4.99
C ARG A 135 1.50 -17.30 5.37
N LYS A 136 0.89 -16.12 5.26
CA LYS A 136 -0.55 -15.97 5.45
C LYS A 136 -1.30 -16.72 4.35
N ARG A 137 -2.38 -17.39 4.74
CA ARG A 137 -3.23 -18.14 3.80
C ARG A 137 -4.35 -17.27 3.27
N LEU A 138 -4.57 -17.31 1.96
CA LEU A 138 -5.55 -16.48 1.26
C LEU A 138 -6.96 -16.68 1.82
N GLU A 139 -7.34 -17.91 2.16
CA GLU A 139 -8.68 -18.21 2.67
C GLU A 139 -8.98 -17.46 3.98
N LYS A 140 -7.98 -17.30 4.84
CA LYS A 140 -8.11 -16.57 6.11
C LYS A 140 -8.16 -15.06 5.89
N GLU A 141 -7.32 -14.53 5.01
CA GLU A 141 -7.32 -13.08 4.71
C GLU A 141 -8.61 -12.66 4.00
N PHE A 142 -9.09 -13.45 3.05
CA PHE A 142 -10.38 -13.22 2.39
C PHE A 142 -11.53 -13.27 3.40
N TYR A 143 -11.54 -14.25 4.30
CA TYR A 143 -12.54 -14.30 5.38
C TYR A 143 -12.49 -13.03 6.23
N GLN A 144 -11.33 -12.64 6.76
CA GLN A 144 -11.20 -11.47 7.62
C GLN A 144 -11.62 -10.17 6.91
N ARG A 145 -11.20 -10.00 5.65
CA ARG A 145 -11.55 -8.84 4.82
C ARG A 145 -13.05 -8.74 4.57
N THR A 146 -13.68 -9.85 4.22
CA THR A 146 -15.08 -9.88 3.74
C THR A 146 -16.11 -9.93 4.85
N LEU A 147 -15.69 -10.37 6.05
CA LEU A 147 -16.54 -10.45 7.23
C LEU A 147 -17.20 -9.11 7.61
N ALA A 148 -16.53 -7.99 7.30
CA ALA A 148 -17.07 -6.65 7.53
C ALA A 148 -18.22 -6.29 6.59
N TYR A 149 -18.31 -6.90 5.41
CA TYR A 149 -19.34 -6.62 4.40
C TYR A 149 -20.69 -7.22 4.79
N LEU A 150 -20.67 -8.37 5.48
CA LEU A 150 -21.87 -9.09 5.90
C LEU A 150 -22.60 -8.35 7.04
N ALA A 151 -23.89 -8.07 6.82
CA ALA A 151 -24.77 -7.48 7.82
C ALA A 151 -24.98 -8.41 9.03
N TYR A 152 -25.30 -7.86 10.19
CA TYR A 152 -25.76 -8.68 11.32
C TYR A 152 -27.11 -9.33 10.96
N GLY A 153 -27.25 -10.62 11.28
CA GLY A 153 -28.34 -11.45 10.78
C GLY A 153 -28.11 -12.01 9.37
N GLY A 154 -27.05 -11.56 8.67
CA GLY A 154 -26.67 -12.06 7.36
C GLY A 154 -26.13 -13.49 7.39
N VAL A 155 -26.22 -14.17 6.26
CA VAL A 155 -25.83 -15.56 6.07
C VAL A 155 -24.43 -15.63 5.44
N LEU A 156 -23.56 -16.43 6.03
CA LEU A 156 -22.29 -16.83 5.43
C LEU A 156 -22.46 -18.22 4.80
N VAL A 157 -22.02 -18.36 3.56
CA VAL A 157 -21.70 -19.65 2.93
C VAL A 157 -20.21 -19.62 2.64
N PHE A 158 -19.42 -20.45 3.31
CA PHE A 158 -17.97 -20.44 3.22
C PHE A 158 -17.44 -21.80 2.81
N ILE A 159 -16.75 -21.85 1.66
CA ILE A 159 -16.22 -23.07 1.06
C ILE A 159 -14.70 -23.05 1.18
N ILE A 160 -14.15 -23.99 1.95
CA ILE A 160 -12.70 -24.10 2.19
C ILE A 160 -12.22 -25.55 2.18
N PRO A 161 -10.95 -25.81 1.86
CA PRO A 161 -10.36 -27.13 2.06
C PRO A 161 -10.38 -27.54 3.54
N ASN A 162 -10.52 -28.83 3.84
CA ASN A 162 -10.52 -29.33 5.22
C ASN A 162 -9.29 -28.87 6.02
N ALA A 163 -8.10 -28.86 5.38
CA ALA A 163 -6.85 -28.40 6.00
C ALA A 163 -6.85 -26.91 6.40
N VAL A 164 -7.87 -26.15 5.99
CA VAL A 164 -8.00 -24.74 6.35
C VAL A 164 -8.67 -24.54 7.71
N LEU A 165 -9.55 -25.46 8.09
CA LEU A 165 -10.21 -25.45 9.38
C LEU A 165 -9.20 -25.85 10.47
N ASP A 166 -8.81 -24.89 11.30
CA ASP A 166 -7.91 -25.09 12.44
C ASP A 166 -8.47 -24.42 13.69
N GLU A 167 -7.71 -24.41 14.78
CA GLU A 167 -8.10 -23.78 16.05
C GLU A 167 -8.43 -22.29 15.88
N GLN A 168 -7.64 -21.56 15.09
CA GLN A 168 -7.84 -20.14 14.83
C GLN A 168 -9.14 -19.92 14.05
N MET A 169 -9.35 -20.66 12.97
CA MET A 169 -10.54 -20.55 12.13
C MET A 169 -11.81 -20.92 12.91
N SER A 170 -11.74 -21.98 13.71
CA SER A 170 -12.83 -22.45 14.56
C SER A 170 -13.21 -21.43 15.62
N THR A 171 -12.21 -20.76 16.21
CA THR A 171 -12.41 -19.68 17.17
C THR A 171 -13.10 -18.48 16.51
N TRP A 172 -12.66 -18.07 15.32
CA TRP A 172 -13.30 -16.97 14.59
C TRP A 172 -14.74 -17.31 14.22
N LEU A 173 -15.00 -18.46 13.60
CA LEU A 173 -16.36 -18.86 13.23
C LEU A 173 -17.30 -18.87 14.44
N SER A 174 -16.90 -19.51 15.54
CA SER A 174 -17.69 -19.57 16.78
C SER A 174 -17.87 -18.21 17.47
N SER A 175 -17.01 -17.23 17.18
CA SER A 175 -17.12 -15.87 17.71
C SER A 175 -18.09 -14.99 16.93
N HIS A 176 -18.19 -15.25 15.62
CA HIS A 176 -18.79 -14.35 14.66
C HIS A 176 -20.17 -14.82 14.18
N PHE A 177 -20.47 -16.11 14.36
CA PHE A 177 -21.63 -16.76 13.79
C PHE A 177 -22.36 -17.63 14.81
N ARG A 178 -23.68 -17.65 14.70
CA ARG A 178 -24.56 -18.64 15.34
C ARG A 178 -25.09 -19.63 14.30
N GLU A 179 -25.68 -20.72 14.78
CA GLU A 179 -26.27 -21.76 13.93
C GLU A 179 -25.27 -22.29 12.89
N LEU A 180 -24.04 -22.52 13.33
CA LEU A 180 -22.98 -23.06 12.49
C LEU A 180 -23.29 -24.50 12.07
N ARG A 181 -23.22 -24.75 10.77
CA ARG A 181 -23.33 -26.09 10.18
C ARG A 181 -22.20 -26.30 9.20
N ILE A 182 -21.58 -27.48 9.25
CA ILE A 182 -20.46 -27.86 8.40
C ILE A 182 -20.81 -29.16 7.73
N TYR A 183 -20.63 -29.19 6.41
CA TYR A 183 -20.81 -30.36 5.57
C TYR A 183 -19.60 -30.55 4.67
N GLN A 184 -19.37 -31.77 4.22
CA GLN A 184 -18.44 -32.04 3.13
C GLN A 184 -19.10 -31.64 1.80
N ALA A 185 -18.34 -30.97 0.93
CA ALA A 185 -18.79 -30.71 -0.44
C ALA A 185 -19.05 -32.02 -1.20
N VAL A 186 -19.90 -31.97 -2.22
CA VAL A 186 -20.26 -33.16 -3.02
C VAL A 186 -19.05 -33.68 -3.80
N ASP A 187 -18.25 -32.75 -4.35
CA ASP A 187 -16.99 -33.09 -4.98
C ASP A 187 -15.91 -33.46 -3.94
N LYS A 188 -15.51 -34.74 -3.96
CA LYS A 188 -14.49 -35.30 -3.07
C LYS A 188 -13.07 -35.02 -3.54
N GLN A 189 -12.87 -34.50 -4.76
CA GLN A 189 -11.56 -34.24 -5.34
C GLN A 189 -10.74 -33.26 -4.49
N PHE A 190 -11.38 -32.23 -3.95
CA PHE A 190 -10.72 -31.15 -3.20
C PHE A 190 -10.89 -31.25 -1.68
N LYS A 191 -11.63 -32.25 -1.19
CA LYS A 191 -11.94 -32.43 0.25
C LYS A 191 -12.40 -31.12 0.91
N GLN A 192 -13.28 -30.41 0.21
CA GLN A 192 -13.81 -29.12 0.65
C GLN A 192 -14.88 -29.32 1.72
N LEU A 193 -15.00 -28.31 2.57
CA LEU A 193 -16.04 -28.14 3.57
C LEU A 193 -16.90 -26.95 3.16
N VAL A 194 -18.21 -27.11 3.30
CA VAL A 194 -19.20 -26.04 3.14
C VAL A 194 -19.70 -25.66 4.53
N ILE A 195 -19.46 -24.42 4.92
CA ILE A 195 -19.79 -23.89 6.25
C ILE A 195 -20.89 -22.85 6.10
N PHE A 196 -21.98 -23.05 6.84
CA PHE A 196 -23.08 -22.10 6.97
C PHE A 196 -23.06 -21.44 8.33
N GLY A 197 -23.46 -20.17 8.42
CA GLY A 197 -23.64 -19.50 9.69
C GLY A 197 -24.37 -18.16 9.59
N ILE A 198 -25.00 -17.74 10.68
CA ILE A 198 -25.69 -16.44 10.78
C ILE A 198 -24.81 -15.46 11.54
N ARG A 199 -24.42 -14.36 10.89
CA ARG A 199 -23.56 -13.31 11.45
C ARG A 199 -24.23 -12.69 12.67
N THR A 200 -23.52 -12.66 13.79
CA THR A 200 -24.05 -12.10 15.04
C THR A 200 -22.99 -11.26 15.75
N ARG A 201 -23.39 -10.42 16.69
CA ARG A 201 -22.42 -9.68 17.52
C ARG A 201 -21.86 -10.62 18.57
N VAL A 202 -20.57 -10.46 18.89
CA VAL A 202 -19.89 -11.30 19.88
C VAL A 202 -20.61 -11.31 21.23
N GLN A 203 -21.15 -10.16 21.65
CA GLN A 203 -21.91 -9.98 22.88
C GLN A 203 -23.25 -10.74 22.91
N ASP A 204 -23.83 -11.04 21.74
CA ASP A 204 -25.13 -11.71 21.62
C ASP A 204 -24.98 -13.24 21.68
N ILE A 205 -23.75 -13.77 21.60
CA ILE A 205 -23.46 -15.19 21.74
C ILE A 205 -23.20 -15.51 23.20
N LYS A 206 -24.02 -16.40 23.78
CA LYS A 206 -23.80 -16.89 25.15
C LYS A 206 -22.47 -17.66 25.23
N LYS A 207 -21.74 -17.50 26.34
CA LYS A 207 -20.46 -18.17 26.55
C LYS A 207 -20.57 -19.70 26.41
N GLU A 208 -21.65 -20.31 26.89
CA GLU A 208 -21.85 -21.77 26.75
C GLU A 208 -22.04 -22.18 25.28
N GLN A 209 -22.85 -21.43 24.51
CA GLN A 209 -23.09 -21.71 23.09
C GLN A 209 -21.80 -21.58 22.27
N ARG A 210 -20.97 -20.59 22.59
CA ARG A 210 -19.66 -20.40 21.97
C ARG A 210 -18.73 -21.58 22.29
N ALA A 211 -18.64 -21.99 23.56
CA ALA A 211 -17.80 -23.11 23.98
C ALA A 211 -18.22 -24.41 23.29
N GLN A 212 -19.54 -24.68 23.22
CA GLN A 212 -20.09 -25.85 22.53
C GLN A 212 -19.81 -25.83 21.02
N SER A 213 -19.88 -24.64 20.39
CA SER A 213 -19.53 -24.49 18.98
C SER A 213 -18.05 -24.77 18.73
N VAL A 214 -17.17 -24.22 19.57
CA VAL A 214 -15.71 -24.47 19.47
C VAL A 214 -15.41 -25.96 19.65
N GLU A 215 -15.98 -26.62 20.65
CA GLU A 215 -15.79 -28.05 20.90
C GLU A 215 -16.23 -28.89 19.70
N ARG A 216 -17.41 -28.59 19.12
CA ARG A 216 -17.89 -29.29 17.92
C ARG A 216 -16.95 -29.12 16.73
N LEU A 217 -16.44 -27.90 16.51
CA LEU A 217 -15.47 -27.63 15.44
C LEU A 217 -14.11 -28.30 15.71
N GLN A 218 -13.72 -28.40 16.98
CA GLN A 218 -12.50 -29.09 17.41
C GLN A 218 -12.51 -30.56 17.05
N VAL A 219 -13.63 -31.25 17.27
CA VAL A 219 -13.77 -32.66 16.89
C VAL A 219 -13.65 -32.83 15.37
N ILE A 220 -14.20 -31.91 14.59
CA ILE A 220 -14.16 -31.93 13.12
C ILE A 220 -12.74 -31.71 12.58
N TYR A 221 -12.04 -30.65 13.03
CA TYR A 221 -10.71 -30.37 12.49
C TYR A 221 -9.65 -31.36 12.95
N ASN A 222 -9.80 -31.95 14.15
CA ASN A 222 -8.93 -33.05 14.61
C ASN A 222 -9.22 -34.38 13.90
N GLN A 223 -10.22 -34.42 12.99
CA GLN A 223 -10.65 -35.61 12.25
C GLN A 223 -11.10 -36.76 13.15
N THR A 224 -11.60 -36.43 14.34
CA THR A 224 -12.12 -37.41 15.30
C THR A 224 -13.56 -37.82 14.94
N GLN A 225 -14.25 -37.01 14.13
CA GLN A 225 -15.59 -37.29 13.61
C GLN A 225 -15.62 -37.02 12.10
N ASP A 226 -16.22 -37.94 11.34
CA ASP A 226 -16.49 -37.72 9.93
C ASP A 226 -17.57 -36.66 9.74
N VAL A 227 -17.29 -35.74 8.81
CA VAL A 227 -18.24 -34.70 8.42
C VAL A 227 -19.20 -35.30 7.39
N GLU A 228 -20.50 -35.19 7.64
CA GLU A 228 -21.53 -35.63 6.71
C GLU A 228 -21.44 -34.85 5.38
N GLU A 229 -21.73 -35.52 4.28
CA GLU A 229 -21.86 -34.87 2.97
C GLU A 229 -23.05 -33.90 2.98
N LEU A 230 -22.94 -32.79 2.25
CA LEU A 230 -24.01 -31.80 2.13
C LEU A 230 -25.28 -32.50 1.62
N PRO A 231 -26.42 -32.45 2.34
CA PRO A 231 -27.58 -33.26 2.00
C PRO A 231 -28.26 -32.75 0.72
N GLU A 232 -28.91 -33.66 -0.02
CA GLU A 232 -29.68 -33.31 -1.22
C GLU A 232 -30.91 -32.48 -0.88
N GLU A 233 -31.63 -32.89 0.16
CA GLU A 233 -32.75 -32.14 0.74
C GLU A 233 -32.31 -31.52 2.06
N TRP A 234 -32.57 -30.22 2.24
CA TRP A 234 -32.17 -29.51 3.45
C TRP A 234 -33.09 -29.91 4.63
N PRO A 235 -32.57 -30.56 5.69
CA PRO A 235 -33.41 -31.16 6.73
C PRO A 235 -33.73 -30.19 7.88
N PHE A 236 -33.33 -28.92 7.77
CA PHE A 236 -33.51 -27.89 8.79
C PHE A 236 -34.32 -26.72 8.24
N GLU A 237 -34.65 -25.76 9.10
CA GLU A 237 -35.14 -24.46 8.64
C GLU A 237 -34.08 -23.80 7.73
N PRO A 238 -34.49 -23.18 6.61
CA PRO A 238 -33.57 -22.46 5.74
C PRO A 238 -32.93 -21.25 6.43
N TYR A 239 -31.71 -20.94 6.03
CA TYR A 239 -31.05 -19.70 6.43
C TYR A 239 -31.72 -18.50 5.74
N LEU A 240 -32.32 -17.64 6.54
CA LEU A 240 -33.02 -16.45 6.06
C LEU A 240 -32.04 -15.33 5.75
N ILE A 241 -31.97 -14.93 4.49
CA ILE A 241 -31.15 -13.82 4.01
C ILE A 241 -31.91 -12.51 4.30
N PRO A 242 -31.38 -11.62 5.15
CA PRO A 242 -32.04 -10.37 5.47
C PRO A 242 -32.02 -9.41 4.29
N GLY A 243 -33.11 -8.64 4.13
CA GLY A 243 -33.16 -7.56 3.15
C GLY A 243 -32.30 -6.36 3.56
N SER A 244 -31.87 -5.60 2.57
CA SER A 244 -31.10 -4.37 2.73
C SER A 244 -31.99 -3.22 3.20
N SER A 245 -31.46 -2.39 4.10
CA SER A 245 -32.19 -1.26 4.71
C SER A 245 -31.80 0.12 4.15
N SER A 246 -30.62 0.24 3.55
CA SER A 246 -30.09 1.49 2.99
C SER A 246 -29.61 1.30 1.55
N GLU A 247 -29.36 2.39 0.83
CA GLU A 247 -28.62 2.35 -0.44
C GLU A 247 -27.13 2.04 -0.20
N LEU A 248 -26.48 1.38 -1.16
CA LEU A 248 -25.05 1.09 -1.13
C LEU A 248 -24.29 2.29 -1.71
N LYS A 249 -23.44 2.93 -0.90
CA LYS A 249 -22.68 4.12 -1.30
C LYS A 249 -21.32 3.80 -1.87
N TYR A 250 -20.66 2.77 -1.34
CA TYR A 250 -19.28 2.45 -1.66
C TYR A 250 -19.14 1.03 -2.22
N PHE A 251 -18.81 0.96 -3.50
CA PHE A 251 -18.46 -0.27 -4.22
C PHE A 251 -17.60 0.09 -5.44
N TYR A 252 -16.31 0.31 -5.20
CA TYR A 252 -15.36 0.68 -6.27
C TYR A 252 -13.93 0.21 -5.95
N ARG A 253 -13.09 0.21 -6.97
CA ARG A 253 -11.66 -0.05 -6.87
C ARG A 253 -10.88 1.23 -6.54
N ILE A 254 -9.85 1.14 -5.69
CA ILE A 254 -9.00 2.28 -5.32
C ILE A 254 -8.05 2.63 -6.46
N SER A 255 -7.34 1.65 -7.00
CA SER A 255 -6.40 1.92 -8.08
C SER A 255 -7.10 2.16 -9.43
N ILE A 256 -6.49 3.03 -10.21
CA ILE A 256 -7.03 3.45 -11.50
C ILE A 256 -6.62 2.43 -12.57
N GLU A 257 -7.59 1.98 -13.35
CA GLU A 257 -7.30 1.13 -14.51
C GLU A 257 -6.79 1.99 -15.68
N THR A 258 -5.55 1.75 -16.10
CA THR A 258 -4.87 2.54 -17.15
C THR A 258 -5.65 2.60 -18.45
N GLU A 259 -6.22 1.49 -18.91
CA GLU A 259 -6.98 1.43 -20.16
C GLU A 259 -8.29 2.23 -20.08
N GLN A 260 -9.04 2.05 -18.98
CA GLN A 260 -10.27 2.79 -18.74
C GLN A 260 -9.98 4.29 -18.58
N PHE A 261 -8.91 4.65 -17.87
CA PHE A 261 -8.50 6.02 -17.67
C PHE A 261 -8.01 6.68 -18.96
N ALA A 262 -7.25 5.97 -19.79
CA ALA A 262 -6.84 6.45 -21.11
C ALA A 262 -8.07 6.74 -21.98
N THR A 263 -9.04 5.82 -22.01
CA THR A 263 -10.31 6.00 -22.72
C THR A 263 -11.06 7.23 -22.21
N GLU A 264 -11.08 7.45 -20.90
CA GLU A 264 -11.77 8.58 -20.29
C GLU A 264 -11.05 9.91 -20.53
N ILE A 265 -9.70 9.93 -20.54
CA ILE A 265 -8.90 11.09 -20.94
C ILE A 265 -9.19 11.44 -22.40
N GLU A 266 -9.23 10.46 -23.30
CA GLU A 266 -9.54 10.68 -24.71
C GLU A 266 -10.96 11.21 -24.92
N ARG A 267 -11.92 10.72 -24.13
CA ARG A 267 -13.31 11.15 -24.15
C ARG A 267 -13.48 12.59 -23.67
N LEU A 268 -12.93 12.90 -22.50
CA LEU A 268 -13.10 14.20 -21.85
C LEU A 268 -12.23 15.28 -22.48
N LYS A 269 -11.06 14.91 -23.01
CA LYS A 269 -10.02 15.79 -23.61
C LYS A 269 -9.50 16.90 -22.68
N GLY A 270 -10.11 17.14 -21.53
CA GLY A 270 -9.74 18.17 -20.57
C GLY A 270 -9.67 19.56 -21.21
N LEU A 271 -8.73 20.38 -20.73
CA LEU A 271 -8.46 21.72 -21.28
C LEU A 271 -7.53 21.68 -22.52
N TRP A 272 -7.09 20.50 -22.96
CA TRP A 272 -6.17 20.38 -24.10
C TRP A 272 -6.69 20.97 -25.41
N PRO A 273 -7.98 20.87 -25.77
CA PRO A 273 -8.51 21.53 -26.97
C PRO A 273 -8.41 23.06 -26.92
N GLU A 274 -8.47 23.64 -25.71
CA GLU A 274 -8.38 25.08 -25.47
C GLU A 274 -6.99 25.51 -25.02
N PHE A 275 -5.98 24.63 -25.08
CA PHE A 275 -4.64 24.89 -24.54
C PHE A 275 -4.06 26.21 -25.03
N LYS A 276 -4.13 26.46 -26.35
CA LYS A 276 -3.65 27.70 -26.98
C LYS A 276 -4.47 28.94 -26.61
N LEU A 277 -5.73 28.76 -26.22
CA LEU A 277 -6.61 29.85 -25.82
C LEU A 277 -6.31 30.28 -24.38
N ARG A 278 -6.15 29.30 -23.47
CA ARG A 278 -6.01 29.56 -22.02
C ARG A 278 -4.58 29.77 -21.55
N LEU A 279 -3.61 29.08 -22.16
CA LEU A 279 -2.18 29.19 -21.82
C LEU A 279 -1.43 30.05 -22.83
N ARG A 280 -2.14 30.96 -23.51
CA ARG A 280 -1.54 31.90 -24.44
C ARG A 280 -0.65 32.85 -23.65
N HIS A 281 0.64 32.54 -23.58
CA HIS A 281 1.65 33.53 -23.25
C HIS A 281 1.66 34.54 -24.39
N THR A 282 1.15 35.75 -24.15
CA THR A 282 1.39 36.87 -25.06
C THR A 282 2.90 36.99 -25.15
N GLN A 283 3.49 36.65 -26.30
CA GLN A 283 4.89 36.96 -26.56
C GLN A 283 5.01 38.48 -26.50
N THR A 284 5.48 39.01 -25.38
CA THR A 284 6.01 40.35 -25.33
C THR A 284 7.18 40.35 -26.30
N VAL A 285 7.07 41.11 -27.38
CA VAL A 285 8.16 41.28 -28.33
C VAL A 285 9.34 41.84 -27.54
N SER A 286 10.33 40.98 -27.27
CA SER A 286 11.54 41.39 -26.57
C SER A 286 12.21 42.47 -27.43
N ARG A 287 12.30 43.69 -26.88
CA ARG A 287 12.94 44.80 -27.58
C ARG A 287 14.43 44.51 -27.62
N ALA A 288 15.03 44.54 -28.80
CA ALA A 288 16.47 44.34 -28.93
C ALA A 288 17.23 45.39 -28.10
N PRO A 289 18.24 44.98 -27.32
CA PRO A 289 19.04 45.93 -26.55
C PRO A 289 19.79 46.88 -27.50
N LEU A 290 19.92 48.16 -27.11
CA LEU A 290 20.60 49.20 -27.90
C LEU A 290 22.07 48.90 -28.18
N ALA A 291 22.69 48.01 -27.40
CA ALA A 291 24.06 47.57 -27.54
C ALA A 291 24.14 46.04 -27.50
N LYS A 292 25.13 45.47 -28.18
CA LYS A 292 25.39 44.04 -28.14
C LYS A 292 25.74 43.62 -26.71
N LEU A 293 25.00 42.64 -26.18
CA LEU A 293 25.30 42.05 -24.86
C LEU A 293 26.68 41.39 -24.92
N SER A 294 27.50 41.66 -23.90
CA SER A 294 28.76 40.94 -23.70
C SER A 294 28.49 39.54 -23.16
N ASP A 295 29.49 38.66 -23.24
CA ASP A 295 29.42 37.27 -22.78
C ASP A 295 29.07 37.18 -21.28
N TRP A 296 29.48 38.17 -20.47
CA TRP A 296 29.09 38.29 -19.07
C TRP A 296 27.59 38.52 -18.89
N HIS A 297 27.01 39.45 -19.67
CA HIS A 297 25.57 39.73 -19.58
C HIS A 297 24.74 38.51 -19.99
N LEU A 298 25.18 37.77 -21.01
CA LEU A 298 24.53 36.53 -21.45
C LEU A 298 24.62 35.45 -20.37
N SER A 299 25.79 35.28 -19.77
CA SER A 299 26.01 34.30 -18.70
C SER A 299 25.16 34.61 -17.46
N LEU A 300 25.06 35.89 -17.09
CA LEU A 300 24.25 36.35 -15.96
C LEU A 300 22.75 36.19 -16.22
N ALA A 301 22.28 36.55 -17.42
CA ALA A 301 20.87 36.40 -17.78
C ALA A 301 20.45 34.93 -17.92
N LEU A 302 21.36 34.07 -18.38
CA LEU A 302 21.18 32.62 -18.36
C LEU A 302 21.09 32.12 -16.92
N ALA A 303 22.06 32.43 -16.08
CA ALA A 303 22.06 32.08 -14.65
C ALA A 303 20.80 32.54 -13.91
N ALA A 304 20.33 33.76 -14.19
CA ALA A 304 19.13 34.33 -13.58
C ALA A 304 17.81 33.70 -14.09
N GLY A 305 17.86 32.79 -15.06
CA GLY A 305 16.69 32.15 -15.66
C GLY A 305 15.92 32.99 -16.68
N GLU A 306 16.42 34.19 -16.98
CA GLU A 306 15.86 35.11 -17.99
C GLU A 306 16.09 34.61 -19.42
N ILE A 307 17.18 33.88 -19.67
CA ILE A 307 17.41 33.19 -20.94
C ILE A 307 17.01 31.72 -20.79
N HIS A 308 15.94 31.33 -21.47
CA HIS A 308 15.45 29.96 -21.55
C HIS A 308 14.97 29.66 -22.97
N GLY A 309 15.13 28.42 -23.44
CA GLY A 309 14.67 28.03 -24.77
C GLY A 309 15.41 26.86 -25.38
N VAL A 310 14.97 26.49 -26.58
CA VAL A 310 15.58 25.41 -27.37
C VAL A 310 16.76 25.95 -28.15
N VAL A 311 17.94 25.40 -27.90
CA VAL A 311 19.20 25.76 -28.55
C VAL A 311 19.71 24.55 -29.34
N GLN A 312 20.11 24.78 -30.58
CA GLN A 312 20.83 23.80 -31.38
C GLN A 312 22.33 24.07 -31.29
N LEU A 313 23.08 23.11 -30.76
CA LEU A 313 24.53 23.17 -30.65
C LEU A 313 25.15 23.11 -32.05
N PRO A 314 25.89 24.15 -32.50
CA PRO A 314 26.38 24.22 -33.88
C PRO A 314 27.36 23.10 -34.25
N ILE A 315 28.09 22.58 -33.25
CA ILE A 315 29.18 21.61 -33.46
C ILE A 315 28.66 20.17 -33.41
N SER A 316 27.78 19.86 -32.45
CA SER A 316 27.28 18.49 -32.23
C SER A 316 25.91 18.23 -32.85
N GLY A 317 25.23 19.26 -33.37
CA GLY A 317 23.87 19.17 -33.89
C GLY A 317 22.80 18.89 -32.83
N ARG A 318 23.19 18.72 -31.56
CA ARG A 318 22.27 18.40 -30.46
C ARG A 318 21.29 19.53 -30.22
N ILE A 319 20.05 19.17 -29.96
CA ILE A 319 18.95 20.09 -29.67
C ILE A 319 18.69 19.99 -28.16
N LEU A 320 19.01 21.06 -27.43
CA LEU A 320 18.85 21.11 -25.98
C LEU A 320 17.83 22.19 -25.61
N ALA A 321 16.85 21.87 -24.78
CA ALA A 321 16.05 22.88 -24.09
C ALA A 321 16.77 23.30 -22.81
N ILE A 322 17.21 24.55 -22.75
CA ILE A 322 18.03 25.07 -21.66
C ILE A 322 17.20 26.00 -20.78
N ARG A 323 17.36 25.86 -19.47
CA ARG A 323 16.84 26.79 -18.46
C ARG A 323 17.90 26.99 -17.40
N GLY A 324 18.29 28.23 -17.16
CA GLY A 324 19.10 28.54 -15.99
C GLY A 324 18.25 28.86 -14.77
N ASP A 325 18.87 28.69 -13.61
CA ASP A 325 18.31 28.92 -12.30
C ASP A 325 19.45 29.39 -11.37
N THR A 326 19.13 30.08 -10.29
CA THR A 326 20.11 30.50 -9.29
C THR A 326 19.57 30.21 -7.90
N TYR A 327 20.30 29.39 -7.15
CA TYR A 327 19.95 29.11 -5.76
C TYR A 327 20.95 29.76 -4.82
N LYS A 328 20.45 30.19 -3.66
CA LYS A 328 21.20 30.91 -2.65
C LYS A 328 21.75 29.90 -1.63
N THR A 329 23.06 29.78 -1.54
CA THR A 329 23.75 29.00 -0.52
C THR A 329 24.38 29.93 0.52
N LYS A 330 24.63 29.45 1.74
CA LYS A 330 25.31 30.23 2.78
C LYS A 330 26.67 29.63 3.06
N LYS A 331 27.72 30.44 3.00
CA LYS A 331 29.08 30.04 3.40
C LYS A 331 29.32 30.51 4.83
N ARG A 332 29.48 29.58 5.77
CA ARG A 332 29.81 29.86 7.17
C ARG A 332 31.33 30.06 7.30
N HIS A 333 31.75 31.22 7.79
CA HIS A 333 33.13 31.50 8.15
C HIS A 333 33.17 31.82 9.64
N VAL A 334 34.01 31.11 10.39
CA VAL A 334 34.14 31.28 11.84
C VAL A 334 35.48 31.93 12.14
N GLU A 335 35.45 33.14 12.67
CA GLU A 335 36.63 33.80 13.22
C GLU A 335 36.60 33.68 14.74
N ILE A 336 37.62 33.05 15.31
CA ILE A 336 37.77 32.92 16.75
C ILE A 336 38.73 34.02 17.20
N ILE A 337 38.22 34.98 17.97
CA ILE A 337 39.00 36.08 18.52
C ILE A 337 39.24 35.77 20.00
N ASP A 338 40.51 35.55 20.35
CA ASP A 338 40.99 35.42 21.73
C ASP A 338 41.38 36.80 22.24
N ASP A 339 40.69 37.26 23.29
CA ASP A 339 40.90 38.58 23.88
C ASP A 339 42.10 38.64 24.86
N GLY A 340 42.87 37.56 24.97
CA GLY A 340 44.07 37.47 25.80
C GLY A 340 43.78 37.51 27.31
N LYS A 341 42.51 37.52 27.73
CA LYS A 341 42.06 37.40 29.12
C LYS A 341 41.35 36.06 29.40
N GLY A 342 41.41 35.14 28.44
CA GLY A 342 40.85 33.80 28.54
C GLY A 342 39.39 33.70 28.13
N ASN A 343 38.80 34.74 27.53
CA ASN A 343 37.48 34.63 26.91
C ASN A 343 37.64 34.49 25.40
N ILE A 344 37.16 33.38 24.88
CA ILE A 344 37.16 33.07 23.46
C ILE A 344 35.81 33.48 22.89
N THR A 345 35.81 34.41 21.93
CA THR A 345 34.59 34.86 21.26
C THR A 345 34.56 34.33 19.83
N GLU A 346 33.55 33.51 19.52
CA GLU A 346 33.34 32.94 18.18
C GLU A 346 32.47 33.89 17.34
N HIS A 347 33.05 34.50 16.31
CA HIS A 347 32.32 35.29 15.32
C HIS A 347 31.96 34.41 14.13
N VAL A 348 30.68 34.02 14.04
CA VAL A 348 30.15 33.26 12.90
C VAL A 348 29.61 34.21 11.85
N ILE A 349 30.34 34.38 10.75
CA ILE A 349 29.94 35.18 9.59
C ILE A 349 29.28 34.27 8.57
N LEU A 350 27.98 34.46 8.35
CA LEU A 350 27.23 33.78 7.28
C LEU A 350 27.22 34.67 6.04
N THR A 351 27.92 34.27 4.99
CA THR A 351 27.93 35.00 3.71
C THR A 351 27.02 34.31 2.71
N ASP A 352 26.03 35.05 2.21
CA ASP A 352 25.16 34.58 1.14
C ASP A 352 25.93 34.46 -0.18
N ARG A 353 25.91 33.28 -0.79
CA ARG A 353 26.53 32.95 -2.08
C ARG A 353 25.43 32.51 -3.06
N PHE A 354 25.33 33.19 -4.19
CA PHE A 354 24.41 32.79 -5.26
C PHE A 354 25.12 31.85 -6.22
N VAL A 355 24.61 30.63 -6.37
CA VAL A 355 25.18 29.59 -7.23
C VAL A 355 24.30 29.43 -8.46
N PRO A 356 24.79 29.76 -9.66
CA PRO A 356 24.05 29.58 -10.89
C PRO A 356 24.08 28.12 -11.35
N VAL A 357 22.93 27.57 -11.70
CA VAL A 357 22.75 26.22 -12.28
C VAL A 357 22.12 26.37 -13.63
N ILE A 358 22.69 25.72 -14.64
CA ILE A 358 22.11 25.67 -15.97
C ILE A 358 21.66 24.24 -16.20
N LYS A 359 20.34 24.01 -16.32
CA LYS A 359 19.76 22.71 -16.66
C LYS A 359 19.51 22.63 -18.16
N ALA A 360 19.82 21.49 -18.76
CA ALA A 360 19.60 21.23 -20.17
C ALA A 360 18.87 19.90 -20.36
N TRP A 361 17.79 19.92 -21.13
CA TRP A 361 17.01 18.75 -21.49
C TRP A 361 17.33 18.36 -22.93
N ASP A 362 17.79 17.13 -23.16
CA ASP A 362 18.11 16.65 -24.50
C ASP A 362 16.84 16.28 -25.28
N MET A 363 16.59 17.06 -26.33
CA MET A 363 15.48 16.90 -27.27
C MET A 363 15.94 16.39 -28.64
N THR A 364 17.21 16.02 -28.78
CA THR A 364 17.79 15.57 -30.06
C THR A 364 17.06 14.29 -30.53
N PRO A 365 16.48 14.29 -31.76
CA PRO A 365 15.92 13.07 -32.34
C PRO A 365 16.99 11.96 -32.41
N ASP A 366 16.61 10.74 -32.05
CA ASP A 366 17.46 9.54 -32.09
C ASP A 366 18.70 9.55 -31.18
N SER A 367 18.80 10.50 -30.24
CA SER A 367 19.82 10.48 -29.18
C SER A 367 19.53 9.39 -28.16
N ALA A 368 20.56 8.65 -27.74
CA ALA A 368 20.49 7.70 -26.62
C ALA A 368 20.09 8.39 -25.29
N HIS A 369 20.25 9.72 -25.23
CA HIS A 369 19.95 10.55 -24.08
C HIS A 369 18.66 11.36 -24.25
N LYS A 370 17.87 11.10 -25.32
CA LYS A 370 16.61 11.81 -25.57
C LYS A 370 15.69 11.67 -24.36
N GLY A 371 15.25 12.80 -23.82
CA GLY A 371 14.41 12.84 -22.63
C GLY A 371 15.18 13.04 -21.32
N GLN A 372 16.51 12.95 -21.30
CA GLN A 372 17.33 13.10 -20.09
C GLN A 372 17.66 14.57 -19.78
N LEU A 373 17.77 14.87 -18.49
CA LEU A 373 18.09 16.18 -17.94
C LEU A 373 19.54 16.21 -17.44
N PHE A 374 20.28 17.26 -17.80
CA PHE A 374 21.69 17.44 -17.47
C PHE A 374 21.92 18.78 -16.77
N ASN A 375 22.90 18.83 -15.87
CA ASN A 375 23.44 20.08 -15.34
C ASN A 375 24.66 20.48 -16.16
N ILE A 376 24.67 21.69 -16.71
CA ILE A 376 25.82 22.30 -17.39
C ILE A 376 26.64 23.05 -16.35
N ALA A 377 27.83 22.52 -16.04
CA ALA A 377 28.83 23.18 -15.21
C ALA A 377 30.02 23.67 -16.04
N SER A 378 30.64 24.78 -15.63
CA SER A 378 31.91 25.22 -16.24
C SER A 378 33.06 24.31 -15.81
N GLY A 379 33.90 23.85 -16.74
CA GLY A 379 34.99 22.89 -16.49
C GLY A 379 36.02 23.27 -15.41
N VAL A 380 36.05 24.52 -14.93
CA VAL A 380 36.91 24.95 -13.80
C VAL A 380 36.42 24.38 -12.45
N ASN A 381 35.12 24.09 -12.32
CA ASN A 381 34.56 23.47 -11.11
C ASN A 381 34.65 21.94 -11.13
N GLN A 382 34.86 21.33 -12.29
CA GLN A 382 34.83 19.88 -12.41
C GLN A 382 36.09 19.25 -11.81
N ALA A 383 37.27 19.78 -12.13
CA ALA A 383 38.53 19.35 -11.50
C ALA A 383 38.61 19.66 -9.99
N LYS A 384 37.86 20.67 -9.52
CA LYS A 384 37.80 21.04 -8.10
C LYS A 384 36.83 20.16 -7.32
N LEU A 385 35.67 19.82 -7.92
CA LEU A 385 34.76 18.82 -7.37
C LEU A 385 35.39 17.42 -7.37
N GLU A 386 36.10 17.04 -8.43
CA GLU A 386 36.78 15.75 -8.54
C GLU A 386 37.91 15.63 -7.51
N ALA A 387 38.70 16.70 -7.29
CA ALA A 387 39.75 16.72 -6.26
C ALA A 387 39.20 16.76 -4.81
N GLU A 388 38.08 17.44 -4.56
CA GLU A 388 37.40 17.45 -3.25
C GLU A 388 36.73 16.09 -2.97
N GLN A 389 36.16 15.43 -3.98
CA GLN A 389 35.61 14.07 -3.88
C GLN A 389 36.67 12.98 -3.74
N GLU A 390 37.82 13.08 -4.41
CA GLU A 390 38.95 12.15 -4.24
C GLU A 390 39.57 12.27 -2.84
N ALA A 391 39.68 13.48 -2.29
CA ALA A 391 40.16 13.68 -0.92
C ALA A 391 39.17 13.15 0.15
N GLU A 392 37.86 13.27 -0.08
CA GLU A 392 36.83 12.65 0.77
C GLU A 392 36.81 11.12 0.64
N LEU A 393 37.02 10.56 -0.56
CA LEU A 393 37.13 9.11 -0.78
C LEU A 393 38.39 8.50 -0.16
N GLU A 394 39.56 9.14 -0.26
CA GLU A 394 40.80 8.65 0.37
C GLU A 394 40.71 8.68 1.90
N THR A 395 39.98 9.63 2.47
CA THR A 395 39.73 9.70 3.92
C THR A 395 38.70 8.63 4.35
N ALA A 396 37.72 8.30 3.51
CA ALA A 396 36.72 7.27 3.77
C ALA A 396 37.24 5.82 3.58
N LEU A 397 38.26 5.60 2.76
CA LEU A 397 38.82 4.27 2.44
C LEU A 397 39.82 3.74 3.49
N GLN A 398 40.21 4.53 4.49
CA GLN A 398 41.09 4.08 5.58
C GLN A 398 40.33 3.45 6.77
N ASP A 399 39.01 3.61 6.86
CA ASP A 399 38.17 3.09 7.96
C ASP A 399 37.00 2.19 7.47
N ASN A 400 37.32 1.05 6.87
CA ASN A 400 36.63 -0.26 7.02
C ASN A 400 36.84 -1.16 5.77
N PRO A 401 37.28 -2.41 5.94
CA PRO A 401 37.22 -3.42 4.88
C PRO A 401 35.87 -4.14 4.95
N SER A 402 35.03 -4.05 3.92
CA SER A 402 34.07 -5.10 3.47
C SER A 402 33.20 -4.59 2.32
N GLU A 403 33.33 -5.21 1.14
CA GLU A 403 32.45 -5.03 -0.02
C GLU A 403 31.01 -5.55 0.23
N PRO A 404 30.00 -5.04 -0.53
CA PRO A 404 28.59 -5.31 -0.28
C PRO A 404 28.11 -6.59 -1.00
N SER A 405 27.20 -7.32 -0.35
CA SER A 405 26.35 -8.29 -1.04
C SER A 405 24.91 -7.76 -1.09
N HIS A 406 24.42 -7.55 -2.30
CA HIS A 406 23.02 -7.31 -2.60
C HIS A 406 22.14 -8.43 -2.04
N ASN A 407 21.19 -8.08 -1.17
CA ASN A 407 19.87 -8.71 -1.13
C ASN A 407 18.92 -7.93 -0.21
N GLY A 408 17.83 -7.43 -0.80
CA GLY A 408 16.74 -6.74 -0.11
C GLY A 408 15.83 -7.69 0.66
N TYR A 409 16.28 -8.12 1.83
CA TYR A 409 15.45 -8.71 2.87
C TYR A 409 15.82 -8.11 4.23
N LEU A 410 14.86 -7.51 4.93
CA LEU A 410 15.00 -7.24 6.36
C LEU A 410 15.12 -8.60 7.08
N PRO A 411 16.24 -8.90 7.79
CA PRO A 411 16.35 -10.13 8.55
C PRO A 411 15.45 -10.07 9.78
N ALA A 412 14.96 -11.24 10.16
CA ALA A 412 14.20 -11.51 11.37
C ALA A 412 14.81 -10.86 12.63
N MET A 413 13.92 -10.35 13.50
CA MET A 413 14.16 -9.88 14.88
C MET A 413 15.38 -8.96 15.06
N MET A 414 15.14 -7.64 15.05
CA MET A 414 16.13 -6.68 15.54
C MET A 414 16.30 -6.89 17.06
N PRO A 415 17.48 -7.30 17.56
CA PRO A 415 17.76 -7.22 18.98
C PRO A 415 17.82 -5.73 19.35
N ASN A 416 17.28 -5.36 20.51
CA ASN A 416 17.44 -4.04 21.15
C ASN A 416 16.55 -2.86 20.70
N ILE A 417 15.33 -3.09 20.19
CA ILE A 417 14.34 -2.00 19.97
C ILE A 417 13.92 -1.38 21.32
N LYS A 418 14.00 -0.06 21.46
CA LYS A 418 13.66 0.67 22.69
C LYS A 418 12.16 0.89 22.91
N PHE A 419 11.38 1.01 21.84
CA PHE A 419 9.93 1.24 21.87
C PHE A 419 9.26 0.79 20.56
N PRO A 420 7.97 0.44 20.56
CA PRO A 420 7.27 0.01 19.34
C PRO A 420 6.99 1.19 18.40
N LEU A 421 7.28 1.02 17.11
CA LEU A 421 6.95 2.00 16.06
C LEU A 421 5.44 2.02 15.74
N GLY A 422 4.81 0.85 15.68
CA GLY A 422 3.39 0.73 15.34
C GLY A 422 3.11 0.98 13.85
N ARG A 423 1.96 1.57 13.53
CA ARG A 423 1.52 1.78 12.14
C ARG A 423 2.36 2.87 11.47
N LEU A 424 3.02 2.53 10.37
CA LEU A 424 3.83 3.45 9.60
C LEU A 424 2.97 4.25 8.61
N VAL A 425 3.09 5.58 8.63
CA VAL A 425 2.41 6.51 7.72
C VAL A 425 3.39 7.55 7.18
N TYR A 426 3.10 8.07 5.99
CA TYR A 426 3.98 9.00 5.26
C TYR A 426 3.21 10.24 4.84
N THR A 427 3.89 11.38 4.82
CA THR A 427 3.39 12.55 4.10
C THR A 427 3.61 12.39 2.59
N PRO A 428 2.86 13.14 1.76
CA PRO A 428 2.97 13.05 0.29
C PRO A 428 4.40 13.27 -0.23
N GLY A 429 5.17 14.19 0.36
CA GLY A 429 6.55 14.45 -0.03
C GLY A 429 7.48 13.25 0.19
N ILE A 430 7.37 12.57 1.34
CA ILE A 430 8.13 11.34 1.63
C ILE A 430 7.73 10.21 0.67
N GLN A 431 6.43 10.08 0.38
CA GLN A 431 5.94 9.07 -0.55
C GLN A 431 6.46 9.31 -1.98
N GLU A 432 6.55 10.56 -2.41
CA GLU A 432 7.08 10.93 -3.73
C GLU A 432 8.59 10.68 -3.84
N LEU A 433 9.37 11.04 -2.81
CA LEU A 433 10.82 10.77 -2.76
C LEU A 433 11.12 9.27 -2.79
N GLY A 434 10.35 8.46 -2.06
CA GLY A 434 10.46 7.01 -2.08
C GLY A 434 10.10 6.41 -3.45
N ALA A 435 9.03 6.89 -4.09
CA ALA A 435 8.59 6.42 -5.40
C ALA A 435 9.61 6.72 -6.51
N ARG A 436 10.40 7.79 -6.36
CA ARG A 436 11.49 8.16 -7.27
C ARG A 436 12.80 7.44 -6.97
N GLY A 437 12.87 6.68 -5.88
CA GLY A 437 14.10 6.02 -5.42
C GLY A 437 15.15 6.99 -4.86
N GLU A 438 14.75 8.22 -4.53
CA GLU A 438 15.63 9.28 -4.02
C GLU A 438 15.82 9.19 -2.50
N LEU A 439 14.97 8.42 -1.80
CA LEU A 439 15.02 8.25 -0.35
C LEU A 439 14.68 6.82 0.06
N ASP A 440 15.61 6.16 0.76
CA ASP A 440 15.33 4.94 1.53
C ASP A 440 15.15 5.31 3.01
N ILE A 441 13.94 5.11 3.52
CA ILE A 441 13.56 5.45 4.90
C ILE A 441 13.95 4.37 5.92
N PHE A 442 14.25 3.14 5.48
CA PHE A 442 14.48 2.00 6.39
C PHE A 442 15.67 2.18 7.34
N PRO A 443 16.83 2.73 6.90
CA PRO A 443 17.96 2.99 7.79
C PRO A 443 17.59 3.93 8.93
N TYR A 444 16.77 4.94 8.65
CA TYR A 444 16.38 5.98 9.60
C TYR A 444 15.30 5.50 10.57
N LEU A 445 14.35 4.69 10.10
CA LEU A 445 13.38 4.02 10.97
C LEU A 445 14.06 3.09 11.98
N LYS A 446 15.12 2.38 11.55
CA LYS A 446 15.93 1.54 12.44
C LYS A 446 16.65 2.36 13.50
N ARG A 447 17.27 3.49 13.10
CA ARG A 447 17.94 4.41 14.03
C ARG A 447 16.96 4.94 15.08
N HIS A 448 15.77 5.37 14.65
CA HIS A 448 14.71 5.86 15.52
C HIS A 448 14.28 4.81 16.55
N ALA A 449 14.00 3.57 16.11
CA ALA A 449 13.61 2.47 16.99
C ALA A 449 14.69 2.06 18.01
N LEU A 450 15.97 2.29 17.69
CA LEU A 450 17.10 2.03 18.59
C LEU A 450 17.41 3.20 19.54
N GLY A 451 16.71 4.33 19.39
CA GLY A 451 16.91 5.54 20.17
C GLY A 451 18.10 6.40 19.74
N ASP A 452 18.48 6.31 18.46
CA ASP A 452 19.34 7.30 17.82
C ASP A 452 18.45 8.41 17.25
N TRP A 453 18.43 9.55 17.94
CA TRP A 453 17.55 10.69 17.63
C TRP A 453 18.05 11.57 16.48
N GLY A 454 19.23 11.27 15.93
CA GLY A 454 19.83 12.02 14.83
C GLY A 454 20.13 13.49 15.17
N ASP A 455 19.81 14.37 14.22
CA ASP A 455 20.14 15.78 14.15
C ASP A 455 19.12 16.66 14.91
N MET A 456 18.93 16.32 16.18
CA MET A 456 18.12 17.06 17.16
C MET A 456 18.99 17.77 18.21
N GLU A 457 18.45 18.80 18.85
CA GLU A 457 19.10 19.48 19.98
C GLU A 457 19.14 18.56 21.22
N GLU A 458 20.17 18.71 22.06
CA GLU A 458 20.35 17.86 23.26
C GLU A 458 19.18 17.93 24.26
N MET A 459 18.49 19.07 24.30
CA MET A 459 17.30 19.23 25.13
C MET A 459 16.15 18.33 24.64
N ASP A 460 15.92 18.26 23.34
CA ASP A 460 14.87 17.42 22.75
C ASP A 460 15.21 15.93 22.85
N LYS A 461 16.49 15.57 22.70
CA LYS A 461 16.96 14.20 22.97
C LYS A 461 16.68 13.79 24.42
N SER A 462 16.84 14.71 25.37
CA SER A 462 16.52 14.46 26.79
C SER A 462 15.03 14.21 27.00
N ILE A 463 14.15 14.89 26.26
CA ILE A 463 12.70 14.66 26.30
C ILE A 463 12.38 13.24 25.81
N ASN A 464 12.93 12.80 24.68
CA ASN A 464 12.75 11.42 24.21
C ASN A 464 13.16 10.37 25.26
N GLU A 465 14.31 10.56 25.92
CA GLU A 465 14.78 9.65 26.98
C GLU A 465 13.89 9.67 28.23
N GLN A 466 13.21 10.79 28.53
CA GLN A 466 12.21 10.86 29.60
C GLN A 466 10.93 10.10 29.22
N VAL A 467 10.45 10.28 27.98
CA VAL A 467 9.28 9.57 27.46
C VAL A 467 9.49 8.05 27.49
N LEU A 468 10.68 7.57 27.12
CA LEU A 468 11.04 6.15 27.23
C LEU A 468 10.99 5.63 28.67
N LYS A 469 11.46 6.41 29.65
CA LYS A 469 11.41 6.03 31.08
C LYS A 469 9.99 6.02 31.64
N MET A 470 9.09 6.79 31.05
CA MET A 470 7.70 6.91 31.48
C MET A 470 6.78 5.88 30.82
N MET A 471 7.29 4.99 29.95
CA MET A 471 6.48 3.95 29.31
C MET A 471 5.78 3.05 30.33
N VAL A 472 4.49 2.79 30.09
CA VAL A 472 3.64 1.90 30.90
C VAL A 472 3.07 0.82 30.00
N ASP A 473 3.24 -0.45 30.37
CA ASP A 473 2.74 -1.61 29.62
C ASP A 473 3.13 -1.64 28.13
N GLY A 474 4.31 -1.09 27.78
CA GLY A 474 4.78 -1.01 26.39
C GLY A 474 4.19 0.16 25.58
N HIS A 475 3.48 1.07 26.24
CA HIS A 475 2.86 2.25 25.62
C HIS A 475 3.61 3.55 25.98
N LEU A 476 3.84 4.36 24.95
CA LEU A 476 4.43 5.68 25.06
C LEU A 476 3.39 6.61 25.71
N GLN A 477 3.82 7.40 26.68
CA GLN A 477 2.94 8.37 27.35
C GLN A 477 2.94 9.74 26.67
N ASP A 478 3.86 9.95 25.74
CA ASP A 478 3.96 11.14 24.89
C ASP A 478 4.65 10.73 23.58
N ARG A 479 4.73 11.64 22.60
CA ARG A 479 5.40 11.38 21.33
C ARG A 479 6.93 11.35 21.48
N ILE A 480 7.57 10.52 20.66
CA ILE A 480 9.01 10.50 20.45
C ILE A 480 9.30 11.00 19.04
N MET A 481 10.26 11.90 18.89
CA MET A 481 10.64 12.47 17.61
C MET A 481 12.12 12.22 17.33
N SER A 482 12.49 11.93 16.09
CA SER A 482 13.86 11.98 15.60
C SER A 482 13.92 12.79 14.32
N ALA A 483 15.10 13.31 14.01
CA ALA A 483 15.31 14.08 12.81
C ALA A 483 16.62 13.66 12.14
N TYR A 484 16.61 13.50 10.82
CA TYR A 484 17.79 13.06 10.08
C TYR A 484 17.99 13.92 8.85
N VAL A 485 19.20 14.44 8.70
CA VAL A 485 19.66 15.04 7.44
C VAL A 485 20.07 13.92 6.51
N ILE A 486 19.37 13.81 5.38
CA ILE A 486 19.57 12.79 4.35
C ILE A 486 20.61 13.27 3.35
N ASP A 487 20.48 14.53 2.93
CA ASP A 487 21.40 15.15 1.99
C ASP A 487 21.58 16.63 2.38
N GLU A 488 22.76 16.93 2.90
CA GLU A 488 23.18 18.28 3.28
C GLU A 488 23.26 19.25 2.08
N ALA A 489 23.46 18.74 0.87
CA ALA A 489 23.60 19.56 -0.34
C ALA A 489 22.25 20.11 -0.82
N CYS A 490 21.14 19.41 -0.55
CA CYS A 490 19.79 19.85 -0.87
C CYS A 490 18.92 20.20 0.35
N ASP A 491 19.52 20.24 1.56
CA ASP A 491 18.82 20.47 2.83
C ASP A 491 17.65 19.49 3.04
N LEU A 492 17.79 18.27 2.52
CA LEU A 492 16.77 17.24 2.67
C LEU A 492 16.86 16.66 4.06
N LYS A 493 15.95 17.12 4.92
CA LYS A 493 15.74 16.60 6.26
C LYS A 493 14.43 15.84 6.33
N ILE A 494 14.42 14.74 7.08
CA ILE A 494 13.19 14.03 7.42
C ILE A 494 13.01 14.03 8.94
N TRP A 495 11.75 14.06 9.36
CA TRP A 495 11.34 13.83 10.74
C TRP A 495 10.63 12.49 10.84
N ILE A 496 10.89 11.77 11.93
CA ILE A 496 10.17 10.54 12.27
C ILE A 496 9.56 10.74 13.65
N ILE A 497 8.24 10.68 13.74
CA ILE A 497 7.50 10.90 14.98
C ILE A 497 6.72 9.63 15.30
N THR A 498 6.93 9.06 16.47
CA THR A 498 6.12 7.96 17.00
C THR A 498 5.28 8.45 18.14
N GLU A 499 3.96 8.33 18.02
CA GLU A 499 3.01 8.73 19.04
C GLU A 499 1.98 7.63 19.32
N TYR A 500 1.40 7.67 20.51
CA TYR A 500 0.38 6.72 20.94
C TYR A 500 -0.99 7.40 20.90
N HIS A 501 -1.87 6.97 19.98
CA HIS A 501 -3.15 7.63 19.74
C HIS A 501 -4.31 6.87 20.43
N GLY A 502 -4.75 7.36 21.58
CA GLY A 502 -5.65 6.64 22.50
C GLY A 502 -7.16 6.75 22.24
N TYR A 503 -7.64 7.38 21.16
CA TYR A 503 -9.09 7.63 21.02
C TYR A 503 -9.93 6.44 20.55
N ASP A 504 -9.37 5.49 19.77
CA ASP A 504 -10.15 4.41 19.14
C ASP A 504 -9.60 2.98 19.34
N GLY A 505 -8.57 2.81 20.17
CA GLY A 505 -8.01 1.49 20.53
C GLY A 505 -6.52 1.32 20.21
N LEU A 506 -5.71 1.42 21.26
CA LEU A 506 -4.39 0.79 21.51
C LEU A 506 -3.41 0.59 20.33
N GLU A 507 -3.12 1.58 19.49
CA GLU A 507 -2.02 1.45 18.51
C GLU A 507 -1.09 2.67 18.50
N HIS A 508 0.23 2.40 18.44
CA HIS A 508 1.25 3.40 18.15
C HIS A 508 1.23 3.71 16.65
N VAL A 509 1.55 4.96 16.29
CA VAL A 509 1.67 5.41 14.90
C VAL A 509 3.04 6.05 14.72
N THR A 510 3.80 5.60 13.73
CA THR A 510 5.04 6.24 13.29
C THR A 510 4.78 7.00 11.99
N THR A 511 4.92 8.31 12.04
CA THR A 511 4.81 9.20 10.89
C THR A 511 6.21 9.59 10.42
N VAL A 512 6.52 9.35 9.15
CA VAL A 512 7.72 9.92 8.50
C VAL A 512 7.26 11.08 7.63
N LEU A 513 7.89 12.23 7.80
CA LEU A 513 7.46 13.46 7.16
C LEU A 513 8.63 14.40 6.84
N LEU A 514 8.42 15.29 5.87
CA LEU A 514 9.32 16.42 5.68
C LEU A 514 9.02 17.51 6.74
N PRO A 515 10.03 18.26 7.22
CA PRO A 515 9.82 19.37 8.15
C PRO A 515 8.85 20.44 7.63
N SER A 516 8.75 20.59 6.32
CA SER A 516 7.81 21.51 5.66
C SER A 516 6.36 21.04 5.65
N GLU A 517 6.12 19.77 5.98
CA GLU A 517 4.79 19.12 5.98
C GLU A 517 4.26 18.86 7.41
N TYR A 518 5.03 19.26 8.43
CA TYR A 518 4.60 19.31 9.83
C TYR A 518 4.00 20.68 10.16
#